data_AF-A0A1A6H6N4-F1
#
_entry.id   AF-A0A1A6H6N4-F1
#
_cell.length_a   1.000
_cell.length_b   1.000
_cell.length_c   1.000
_cell.angle_alpha   90.00
_cell.angle_beta   90.00
_cell.angle_gamma   90.00
#
_symmetry.space_group_name_H-M   'P 1'
#
loop_
_entity.id
_entity.type
_entity.pdbx_description
1 polymer ?
#
loop_
_entity_poly.entity_id
_entity_poly.type
_entity_poly.pdbx_seq_one_letter_code
_entity_poly.pdbx_strand_id
1 'polypeptide(L)' 'MKQAIAIYGLHLNISGPAPANSGRETIYRNGSLLFEKVTQKDTGFYTFRTYNRHAEIVSTTSMYLHVD' A
#
# COMPACT_ATOMS: atom_id res chain seq x y z
N MET A 1 8.28 -4.69 12.57
CA MET A 1 8.39 -5.22 11.18
C MET A 1 7.49 -4.39 10.28
N LYS A 2 7.92 -4.02 9.08
CA LYS A 2 7.07 -3.30 8.12
C LYS A 2 6.17 -4.33 7.42
N GLN A 3 4.85 -4.17 7.55
CA GLN A 3 3.87 -5.08 6.94
C GLN A 3 3.24 -4.39 5.72
N ALA A 4 3.16 -5.10 4.61
CA ALA A 4 2.52 -4.60 3.39
C ALA A 4 1.04 -5.03 3.38
N ILE A 5 0.17 -4.13 2.94
CA ILE A 5 -1.28 -4.36 2.81
C ILE A 5 -1.71 -4.55 1.35
N ALA A 6 -0.96 -4.04 0.39
CA ALA A 6 -1.23 -4.26 -1.04
C ALA A 6 0.05 -4.15 -1.86
N ILE A 7 0.11 -4.86 -2.98
CA ILE A 7 1.19 -4.80 -3.96
C ILE A 7 0.59 -4.67 -5.35
N TYR A 8 1.21 -3.86 -6.19
CA TYR A 8 0.84 -3.70 -7.59
C TYR A 8 2.06 -3.89 -8.48
N GLY A 9 1.95 -4.79 -9.45
CA GLY A 9 2.96 -5.04 -10.47
C GLY A 9 2.66 -4.25 -11.73
N LEU A 10 3.40 -3.16 -11.96
CA LEU A 10 3.19 -2.26 -13.09
C LEU A 10 3.32 -2.96 -14.45
N HIS A 11 4.34 -3.82 -14.59
CA HIS A 11 4.64 -4.49 -15.87
C HIS A 11 3.54 -5.48 -16.29
N LEU A 12 3.05 -6.27 -15.33
CA LEU A 12 2.04 -7.29 -15.58
C LEU A 12 0.61 -6.75 -15.41
N ASN A 13 0.46 -5.52 -14.90
CA ASN A 13 -0.81 -4.92 -14.54
C ASN A 13 -1.64 -5.81 -13.58
N ILE A 14 -0.97 -6.35 -12.56
CA ILE A 14 -1.58 -7.25 -11.57
C ILE A 14 -1.55 -6.56 -10.21
N SER A 15 -2.71 -6.43 -9.58
CA SER A 15 -2.83 -6.05 -8.17
C SER A 15 -3.06 -7.30 -7.32
N GLY A 16 -2.49 -7.32 -6.11
CA GLY A 16 -2.74 -8.39 -5.16
C GLY A 16 -2.71 -7.91 -3.71
N PRO A 17 -3.45 -8.60 -2.82
CA PRO A 17 -3.33 -8.38 -1.39
C PRO A 17 -1.92 -8.77 -0.94
N ALA A 18 -1.41 -8.07 0.06
CA ALA A 18 -0.17 -8.44 0.74
C ALA A 18 -0.48 -9.05 2.11
N PRO A 19 0.50 -9.63 2.84
CA PRO A 19 0.23 -10.43 4.02
C PRO A 19 -0.59 -9.75 5.13
N ALA A 20 -0.60 -8.42 5.21
CA ALA A 20 -1.39 -7.66 6.18
C ALA A 20 -2.67 -7.04 5.59
N ASN A 21 -3.06 -7.41 4.37
CA ASN A 21 -4.33 -7.00 3.80
C ASN A 21 -5.48 -7.48 4.69
N SER A 22 -6.37 -6.58 5.08
CA SER A 22 -7.55 -6.87 5.90
C SER A 22 -8.82 -7.12 5.07
N GLY A 23 -8.71 -7.12 3.74
CA GLY A 23 -9.82 -7.16 2.79
C GLY A 23 -10.47 -5.78 2.57
N ARG A 24 -9.93 -4.73 3.19
CA ARG A 24 -10.41 -3.35 3.08
C ARG A 24 -9.55 -2.49 2.16
N GLU A 25 -8.37 -2.98 1.80
CA GLU A 25 -7.36 -2.28 1.02
C GLU A 25 -7.35 -2.76 -0.42
N THR A 26 -7.61 -1.84 -1.35
CA THR A 26 -7.56 -2.07 -2.79
C THR A 26 -6.54 -1.13 -3.43
N ILE A 27 -5.51 -1.68 -4.07
CA ILE A 27 -4.55 -0.88 -4.85
C ILE A 27 -4.96 -0.84 -6.32
N TYR A 28 -5.00 0.36 -6.89
CA TYR A 28 -5.32 0.59 -8.29
C TYR A 28 -4.07 0.68 -9.16
N ARG A 29 -4.28 0.50 -10.47
CA ARG A 29 -3.24 0.56 -11.51
C ARG A 29 -2.41 1.85 -11.50
N ASN A 30 -3.01 2.96 -11.10
CA ASN A 30 -2.35 4.26 -10.99
C ASN A 30 -1.53 4.43 -9.69
N GLY A 31 -1.48 3.40 -8.83
CA GLY A 31 -0.79 3.43 -7.54
C GLY A 31 -1.60 4.03 -6.39
N SER A 32 -2.82 4.53 -6.65
CA SER A 32 -3.72 4.95 -5.58
C SER A 32 -4.19 3.76 -4.75
N LEU A 33 -4.31 3.96 -3.45
CA LEU A 33 -4.83 2.98 -2.50
C LEU A 33 -6.20 3.45 -2.01
N LEU A 34 -7.24 2.65 -2.25
CA LEU A 34 -8.51 2.78 -1.54
C LEU A 34 -8.41 1.97 -0.24
N PHE A 35 -8.78 2.59 0.86
CA PHE A 35 -8.87 1.95 2.15
C PHE A 35 -10.27 2.18 2.72
N GLU A 36 -11.10 1.14 2.71
CA GLU A 36 -12.51 1.22 3.07
C GLU A 36 -12.73 0.92 4.56
N LYS A 37 -13.80 1.45 5.15
CA LYS A 37 -14.20 1.14 6.53
C LYS A 37 -13.04 1.32 7.53
N VAL A 38 -12.36 2.45 7.41
CA VAL A 38 -11.23 2.84 8.26
C VAL A 38 -11.74 3.10 9.69
N THR A 39 -10.95 2.68 10.68
CA THR A 39 -11.23 2.83 12.12
C THR A 39 -10.07 3.53 12.81
N GLN A 40 -10.24 4.00 14.05
CA GLN A 40 -9.15 4.60 14.84
C GLN A 40 -7.92 3.69 14.99
N LYS A 41 -8.08 2.35 14.87
CA LYS A 41 -6.97 1.39 14.90
C LYS A 41 -6.06 1.45 13.68
N ASP A 42 -6.54 2.03 12.59
CA ASP A 42 -5.80 2.21 11.35
C ASP A 42 -4.98 3.51 11.34
N THR A 43 -5.11 4.36 12.37
CA THR A 43 -4.30 5.58 12.51
C THR A 43 -2.81 5.23 12.58
N GLY A 44 -1.98 5.93 11.80
CA GLY A 44 -0.54 5.72 11.82
C GLY A 44 0.16 6.12 10.53
N PHE A 45 1.46 5.79 10.48
CA PHE A 45 2.26 6.03 9.28
C PHE A 45 2.08 4.92 8.25
N TYR A 46 1.71 5.32 7.05
CA TYR A 46 1.72 4.51 5.85
C TYR A 46 2.91 4.88 4.99
N THR A 47 3.46 3.91 4.27
CA THR A 47 4.60 4.13 3.37
C THR A 47 4.31 3.52 2.02
N PHE A 48 4.39 4.33 0.97
CA PHE A 48 4.36 3.88 -0.41
C PHE A 48 5.79 3.70 -0.91
N ARG A 49 6.14 2.50 -1.37
CA ARG A 49 7.46 2.17 -1.92
C ARG A 49 7.31 1.69 -3.35
N THR A 50 8.08 2.30 -4.25
CA THR A 50 8.21 1.84 -5.63
C THR A 50 9.53 1.13 -5.81
N TYR A 51 9.49 0.04 -6.58
CA TYR A 51 10.63 -0.81 -6.86
C TYR A 51 10.85 -0.84 -8.37
N ASN A 52 12.11 -0.84 -8.80
CA ASN A 52 12.44 -1.13 -10.20
C ASN A 52 12.44 -2.65 -10.45
N ARG A 53 12.73 -3.05 -11.70
CA ARG A 53 12.82 -4.46 -12.11
C ARG A 53 13.92 -5.26 -11.43
N HIS A 54 14.91 -4.59 -10.82
CA HIS A 54 15.99 -5.22 -10.05
C HIS A 54 15.68 -5.26 -8.55
N ALA A 55 14.41 -5.01 -8.16
CA ALA A 55 13.94 -4.94 -6.78
C ALA A 55 14.61 -3.84 -5.93
N GLU A 56 15.18 -2.82 -6.56
CA GLU A 56 15.74 -1.66 -5.87
C GLU A 56 14.64 -0.64 -5.60
N ILE A 57 14.64 -0.06 -4.40
CA ILE A 57 13.70 1.00 -4.04
C ILE A 57 14.08 2.26 -4.82
N VAL A 58 13.18 2.73 -5.69
CA VAL A 58 13.38 3.95 -6.47
C VAL A 58 12.74 5.17 -5.80
N SER A 59 11.68 4.97 -5.00
CA SER A 59 11.09 6.03 -4.19
C SER A 59 10.41 5.47 -2.95
N THR A 60 10.38 6.29 -1.90
CA THR A 60 9.66 6.03 -0.65
C THR A 60 8.94 7.32 -0.26
N THR A 61 7.62 7.25 -0.14
CA THR A 61 6.79 8.36 0.35
C THR A 61 6.05 7.89 1.60
N SER A 62 6.09 8.69 2.66
CA SER A 62 5.39 8.41 3.91
C SER A 62 4.24 9.39 4.10
N MET A 63 3.10 8.89 4.58
CA MET A 63 1.94 9.71 4.94
C MET A 63 1.45 9.28 6.32
N TYR A 64 0.96 10.24 7.10
CA TYR A 64 0.27 9.93 8.36
C TYR A 64 -1.24 9.93 8.13
N LEU A 65 -1.88 8.79 8.39
CA LEU A 65 -3.32 8.67 8.39
C LEU A 65 -3.82 8.96 9.81
N HIS A 66 -4.65 9.99 9.95
CA HIS A 66 -5.38 10.26 11.18
C HIS A 66 -6.86 9.94 10.94
N VAL A 67 -7.47 9.27 11.91
CA VAL A 67 -8.89 8.90 11.89
C VAL A 67 -9.50 9.40 13.17
N ASP A 68 -10.47 10.31 13.04
CA ASP A 68 -11.21 10.93 14.14
C ASP A 68 -12.32 10.00 14.67
#